data_AF-A0A833G5I0-F1
#
_entry.id   AF-A0A833G5I0-F1
#
_cell.length_a   1.000
_cell.length_b   1.000
_cell.length_c   1.000
_cell.angle_alpha   90.00
_cell.angle_beta   90.00
_cell.angle_gamma   90.00
#
_symmetry.space_group_name_H-M   'P 1'
#
loop_
_entity.id
_entity.type
_entity.pdbx_description
1 polymer ?
#
loop_
_entity_poly.entity_id
_entity_poly.type
_entity_poly.pdbx_seq_one_letter_code
_entity_poly.pdbx_strand_id
1 'polypeptide(L)'
;RLNAGWTAAARARERGLVHAESHIERLLAGLPRHCGIVTVLDGHPATLAWLGAVGGHRVRSLGVEHFGQTGTIPDLYRHYGIDAEAVVRAAEALAPERPIRHLRAIAT
;
A
#
# COMPACT_ATOMS: atom_id res chain seq x y z
N ARG A 1 1.89 10.87 13.63
CA ARG A 1 2.15 10.70 12.18
C ARG A 1 2.92 9.40 11.98
N LEU A 2 2.50 8.51 11.08
CA LEU A 2 3.04 7.14 10.96
C LEU A 2 4.51 7.11 10.53
N ASN A 3 4.85 7.70 9.38
CA ASN A 3 6.22 7.69 8.85
C ASN A 3 7.23 8.36 9.80
N ALA A 4 6.90 9.54 10.32
CA ALA A 4 7.76 10.24 11.27
C ALA A 4 8.03 9.41 12.55
N GLY A 5 7.00 8.73 13.06
CA GLY A 5 7.14 7.83 14.21
C GLY A 5 8.03 6.62 13.92
N TRP A 6 7.90 6.04 12.73
CA TRP A 6 8.75 4.93 12.28
C TRP A 6 10.23 5.33 12.18
N THR A 7 10.52 6.44 11.51
CA THR A 7 11.88 6.98 11.40
C THR A 7 12.45 7.37 12.78
N ALA A 8 11.62 7.92 13.68
CA ALA A 8 12.04 8.25 15.04
C ALA A 8 12.39 6.98 15.86
N ALA A 9 11.58 5.93 15.76
CA ALA A 9 11.85 4.65 16.42
C ALA A 9 13.13 4.00 15.89
N ALA A 10 13.36 4.02 14.57
CA ALA A 10 14.60 3.55 13.96
C ALA A 10 15.83 4.29 14.51
N ARG A 11 15.80 5.62 14.53
CA ARG A 11 16.87 6.45 15.11
C ARG A 11 17.06 6.21 16.61
N ALA A 12 15.99 5.95 17.35
CA ALA A 12 16.09 5.62 18.78
C ALA A 12 16.81 4.28 18.99
N ARG A 13 16.54 3.27 18.15
CA ARG A 13 17.24 1.99 18.17
C ARG A 13 18.73 2.15 17.84
N GLU A 14 19.08 2.95 16.83
CA GLU A 14 20.47 3.30 16.50
C GLU A 14 21.22 3.95 17.68
N ARG A 15 20.50 4.65 18.57
CA ARG A 15 21.03 5.30 19.78
C ARG A 15 20.99 4.40 21.03
N GLY A 16 20.66 3.13 20.89
CA GLY A 16 20.68 2.14 21.98
C GLY A 16 19.34 1.89 22.68
N LEU A 17 18.25 2.58 22.30
CA LEU A 17 16.90 2.24 22.76
C LEU A 17 16.34 1.08 21.93
N VAL A 18 16.91 -0.12 22.13
CA VAL A 18 16.67 -1.32 21.29
C VAL A 18 15.20 -1.74 21.21
N HIS A 19 14.40 -1.41 22.22
CA HIS A 19 12.96 -1.73 22.30
C HIS A 19 12.05 -0.62 21.75
N ALA A 20 12.60 0.45 21.17
CA ALA A 20 11.77 1.52 20.60
C ALA A 20 10.93 0.97 19.45
N GLU A 21 9.61 1.15 19.56
CA GLU A 21 8.62 0.68 18.60
C GLU A 21 7.67 1.81 18.22
N SER A 22 7.38 1.94 16.94
CA SER A 22 6.48 2.92 16.37
C SER A 22 5.05 2.40 16.24
N HIS A 23 4.09 3.32 16.09
CA HIS A 23 2.69 2.93 15.92
C HIS A 23 2.45 2.03 14.69
N ILE A 24 3.15 2.27 13.58
CA ILE A 24 2.98 1.47 12.36
C ILE A 24 3.58 0.06 12.50
N GLU A 25 4.68 -0.09 13.24
CA GLU A 25 5.24 -1.42 13.55
C GLU A 25 4.23 -2.26 14.34
N ARG A 26 3.58 -1.67 15.35
CA ARG A 26 2.49 -2.34 16.11
C ARG A 26 1.29 -2.71 15.25
N LEU A 27 0.88 -1.80 14.35
CA LEU A 27 -0.28 -2.04 13.48
C LEU A 27 -0.04 -3.22 12.54
N LEU A 28 1.18 -3.36 12.03
CA LEU A 28 1.54 -4.41 11.08
C LEU A 28 2.09 -5.69 11.77
N ALA A 29 2.27 -5.69 13.09
CA ALA A 29 2.90 -6.80 13.83
C ALA A 29 2.18 -8.15 13.67
N GLY A 30 0.86 -8.12 13.44
CA GLY A 30 0.07 -9.34 13.22
C GLY A 30 0.13 -9.89 11.80
N LEU A 31 0.77 -9.19 10.86
CA LEU A 31 0.83 -9.63 9.46
C LEU A 31 1.97 -10.64 9.25
N PRO A 32 1.72 -11.77 8.57
CA PRO A 32 2.79 -12.67 8.16
C PRO A 32 3.78 -11.97 7.22
N ARG A 33 5.08 -12.27 7.34
CA ARG A 33 6.15 -11.72 6.48
C ARG A 33 5.88 -11.83 4.97
N HIS A 34 5.15 -12.87 4.56
CA HIS A 34 4.80 -13.13 3.14
C HIS A 34 3.53 -12.40 2.69
N CYS A 35 2.85 -11.68 3.59
CA CYS A 35 1.67 -10.88 3.28
C CYS A 35 2.01 -9.81 2.23
N GLY A 36 1.19 -9.73 1.20
CA GLY A 36 1.23 -8.64 0.23
C GLY A 36 0.36 -7.47 0.71
N ILE A 37 0.84 -6.24 0.51
CA ILE A 37 0.12 -5.02 0.86
C ILE A 37 -0.19 -4.24 -0.41
N VAL A 38 -1.47 -3.94 -0.64
CA VAL A 38 -1.89 -2.97 -1.66
C VAL A 38 -2.20 -1.66 -0.95
N THR A 39 -1.60 -0.57 -1.41
CA THR A 39 -1.94 0.78 -0.92
C THR A 39 -2.60 1.57 -2.04
N VAL A 40 -3.59 2.39 -1.71
CA VAL A 40 -4.28 3.26 -2.67
C VAL A 40 -4.26 4.68 -2.15
N LEU A 41 -3.89 5.63 -2.99
CA LEU A 41 -3.89 7.05 -2.65
C LEU A 41 -4.30 7.87 -3.86
N ASP A 42 -5.19 8.85 -3.68
CA ASP A 42 -5.41 9.92 -4.64
C ASP A 42 -4.27 10.94 -4.55
N GLY A 43 -3.10 10.52 -5.06
CA GLY A 43 -1.82 11.22 -4.95
C GLY A 43 -0.64 10.28 -5.27
N HIS A 44 0.58 10.81 -5.29
CA HIS A 44 1.73 10.06 -5.78
C HIS A 44 1.97 8.76 -4.98
N PRO A 45 2.06 7.58 -5.63
CA PRO A 45 2.11 6.27 -4.96
C PRO A 45 3.31 6.11 -4.00
N ALA A 46 4.43 6.79 -4.30
CA ALA A 46 5.61 6.82 -3.44
C ALA A 46 5.31 7.27 -2.00
N THR A 47 4.26 8.06 -1.78
CA THR A 47 3.83 8.53 -0.44
C THR A 47 3.57 7.38 0.53
N LEU A 48 3.06 6.24 0.05
CA LEU A 48 2.72 5.08 0.87
C LEU A 48 3.61 3.85 0.61
N ALA A 49 4.44 3.87 -0.43
CA ALA A 49 5.32 2.75 -0.79
C ALA A 49 6.24 2.29 0.35
N TRP A 50 6.65 3.20 1.23
CA TRP A 50 7.52 2.91 2.37
C TRP A 50 6.92 1.92 3.38
N LEU A 51 5.59 1.72 3.39
CA LEU A 51 4.93 0.77 4.30
C LEU A 51 5.47 -0.66 4.15
N GLY A 52 5.95 -1.03 2.96
CA GLY A 52 6.56 -2.34 2.72
C GLY A 52 7.85 -2.53 3.51
N ALA A 53 8.64 -1.46 3.65
CA ALA A 53 9.91 -1.49 4.35
C ALA A 53 9.76 -1.64 5.88
N VAL A 54 8.58 -1.36 6.46
CA VAL A 54 8.35 -1.49 7.91
C VAL A 54 8.55 -2.92 8.39
N GLY A 55 7.97 -3.89 7.67
CA GLY A 55 8.02 -5.32 8.01
C GLY A 55 8.70 -6.21 6.97
N GLY A 56 9.21 -5.62 5.88
CA GLY A 56 9.75 -6.37 4.74
C GLY A 56 8.68 -6.98 3.83
N HIS A 57 7.49 -6.38 3.78
CA HIS A 57 6.37 -6.86 2.98
C HIS A 57 6.51 -6.46 1.51
N ARG A 58 6.01 -7.30 0.61
CA ARG A 58 5.81 -6.93 -0.80
C ARG A 58 4.67 -5.90 -0.88
N VAL A 59 4.90 -4.80 -1.59
CA VAL A 59 3.91 -3.73 -1.75
C VAL A 59 3.61 -3.49 -3.21
N ARG A 60 2.33 -3.31 -3.53
CA ARG A 60 1.87 -2.66 -4.76
C ARG A 60 1.20 -1.34 -4.40
N SER A 61 1.88 -0.23 -4.66
CA SER A 61 1.36 1.11 -4.39
C SER A 61 0.66 1.69 -5.62
N LEU A 62 -0.64 1.83 -5.54
CA LEU A 62 -1.48 2.48 -6.55
C LEU A 62 -1.67 3.96 -6.18
N GLY A 63 -1.59 4.82 -7.18
CA GLY A 63 -1.76 6.25 -6.99
C GLY A 63 -1.67 7.06 -8.28
N VAL A 64 -1.80 8.36 -8.14
CA VAL A 64 -1.83 9.32 -9.25
C VAL A 64 -0.42 9.83 -9.51
N GLU A 65 0.10 9.61 -10.72
CA GLU A 65 1.46 10.05 -11.09
C GLU A 65 1.47 11.38 -11.85
N HIS A 66 0.38 11.69 -12.56
CA HIS A 66 0.27 12.84 -13.46
C HIS A 66 -1.06 13.56 -13.19
N PHE A 67 -1.07 14.88 -13.34
CA PHE A 67 -2.26 15.71 -13.14
C PHE A 67 -2.68 16.38 -14.46
N GLY A 68 -3.90 16.91 -14.52
CA GLY A 68 -4.41 17.72 -15.63
C GLY A 68 -5.60 17.12 -16.39
N GLN A 69 -6.06 15.94 -15.96
CA GLN A 69 -7.22 15.28 -16.53
C GLN A 69 -8.51 15.82 -15.92
N THR A 70 -9.55 15.94 -16.75
CA THR A 70 -10.91 16.32 -16.35
C THR A 70 -11.85 15.19 -16.70
N GLY A 71 -12.76 14.85 -15.80
CA GLY A 71 -13.73 13.77 -15.98
C GLY A 71 -14.55 13.54 -14.73
N THR A 72 -15.38 12.49 -14.73
CA THR A 72 -16.06 12.07 -13.50
C THR A 72 -15.08 11.38 -12.56
N ILE A 73 -15.38 11.32 -11.26
CA ILE A 73 -14.53 10.61 -10.28
C ILE A 73 -14.26 9.15 -10.71
N PRO A 74 -15.27 8.36 -11.12
CA PRO A 74 -15.04 7.01 -11.63
C PRO A 74 -14.10 6.95 -12.83
N ASP A 75 -14.24 7.87 -13.80
CA ASP A 75 -13.38 7.91 -14.99
C ASP A 75 -11.93 8.22 -14.61
N LEU A 76 -11.72 9.17 -13.69
CA LEU A 76 -10.39 9.52 -13.21
C LEU A 76 -9.76 8.38 -12.40
N TYR A 77 -10.52 7.71 -11.54
CA TYR A 77 -10.00 6.57 -10.78
C TYR A 77 -9.61 5.39 -11.67
N ARG A 78 -10.40 5.13 -12.72
CA ARG A 78 -10.05 4.14 -13.74
C ARG A 78 -8.81 4.57 -14.52
N HIS A 79 -8.76 5.84 -14.94
CA HIS A 79 -7.63 6.40 -15.69
C HIS A 79 -6.29 6.25 -14.93
N TYR A 80 -6.29 6.52 -13.63
CA TYR A 80 -5.09 6.38 -12.79
C TYR A 80 -4.89 4.99 -12.19
N GLY A 81 -5.78 4.02 -12.49
CA GLY A 81 -5.66 2.66 -11.96
C GLY A 81 -5.75 2.58 -10.43
N ILE A 82 -6.64 3.38 -9.84
CA ILE A 82 -6.98 3.34 -8.41
C ILE A 82 -8.43 2.90 -8.17
N ASP A 83 -9.11 2.44 -9.22
CA ASP A 83 -10.44 1.87 -9.13
C ASP A 83 -10.43 0.44 -8.55
N ALA A 84 -11.62 -0.11 -8.31
CA ALA A 84 -11.78 -1.43 -7.71
C ALA A 84 -11.10 -2.53 -8.55
N GLU A 85 -11.17 -2.45 -9.87
CA GLU A 85 -10.56 -3.45 -10.76
C GLU A 85 -9.04 -3.42 -10.67
N ALA A 86 -8.43 -2.23 -10.62
CA ALA A 86 -6.99 -2.09 -10.43
C ALA A 86 -6.52 -2.58 -9.06
N VAL A 87 -7.29 -2.33 -7.99
CA VAL A 87 -7.00 -2.86 -6.65
C VAL A 87 -7.01 -4.39 -6.64
N VAL A 88 -7.99 -5.01 -7.29
CA VAL A 88 -8.08 -6.46 -7.37
C VAL A 88 -6.91 -7.03 -8.18
N ARG A 89 -6.60 -6.48 -9.37
CA ARG A 89 -5.43 -6.89 -10.16
C ARG A 89 -4.12 -6.78 -9.38
N ALA A 90 -3.97 -5.71 -8.60
CA ALA A 90 -2.81 -5.53 -7.72
C ALA A 90 -2.72 -6.62 -6.64
N ALA A 91 -3.86 -6.99 -6.05
CA ALA A 91 -3.92 -8.06 -5.06
C ALA A 91 -3.59 -9.44 -5.67
N GLU A 92 -4.10 -9.75 -6.86
CA GLU A 92 -3.78 -10.99 -7.57
C GLU A 92 -2.29 -11.11 -7.91
N ALA A 93 -1.68 -10.01 -8.37
CA ALA A 93 -0.25 -9.97 -8.67
C ALA A 93 0.63 -10.24 -7.42
N LEU A 94 0.16 -9.85 -6.22
CA LEU A 94 0.86 -10.12 -4.97
C LEU A 94 0.58 -11.51 -4.40
N ALA A 95 -0.59 -12.11 -4.67
CA ALA A 95 -1.01 -13.40 -4.13
C ALA A 95 -1.43 -14.39 -5.24
N PRO A 96 -0.51 -14.79 -6.13
CA PRO A 96 -0.86 -15.57 -7.34
C PRO A 96 -1.41 -16.97 -7.05
N GLU A 97 -1.14 -17.52 -5.86
CA GLU A 97 -1.53 -18.90 -5.52
C GLU A 97 -3.03 -19.08 -5.20
N ARG A 98 -3.77 -17.98 -5.03
CA ARG A 98 -5.21 -18.02 -4.74
C ARG A 98 -5.94 -17.01 -5.61
N PRO A 99 -6.53 -17.42 -6.76
CA PRO A 99 -7.26 -16.50 -7.61
C PRO A 99 -8.43 -15.88 -6.85
N ILE A 100 -8.62 -14.58 -7.00
CA ILE A 100 -9.68 -13.85 -6.31
C ILE A 100 -11.00 -14.20 -7.00
N ARG A 101 -11.88 -14.91 -6.27
CA ARG A 101 -13.20 -15.27 -6.77
C ARG A 101 -14.05 -13.99 -6.90
N HIS A 102 -14.94 -13.93 -7.89
CA HIS A 102 -15.87 -12.81 -8.24
C HIS A 102 -15.38 -11.73 -9.23
N LEU A 103 -14.19 -11.86 -9.83
CA LEU A 103 -13.71 -10.92 -10.86
C LEU A 103 -14.57 -10.82 -12.13
N ARG A 104 -15.27 -11.90 -12.50
CA ARG A 104 -16.11 -11.94 -13.72
C ARG A 104 -17.32 -11.00 -13.71
N ALA A 105 -17.66 -10.38 -12.58
CA ALA A 105 -18.86 -9.54 -12.45
C ALA A 105 -18.63 -8.04 -12.67
N ILE A 106 -17.38 -7.58 -12.84
CA ILE A 106 -17.05 -6.13 -12.94
C ILE A 106 -16.64 -5.73 -14.37
N ALA A 107 -16.44 -6.69 -15.26
CA ALA A 107 -16.26 -6.45 -16.69
C ALA A 107 -17.65 -6.37 -17.37
N THR A 108 -18.30 -5.21 -17.28
CA THR A 108 -19.44 -4.86 -18.16
C THR A 108 -19.45 -3.37 -18.41
#